data_AF-A0A2W6SH83-F1
#
_entry.id   AF-A0A2W6SH83-F1
#
_cell.length_a   1.000
_cell.length_b   1.000
_cell.length_c   1.000
_cell.angle_alpha   90.00
_cell.angle_beta   90.00
_cell.angle_gamma   90.00
#
_symmetry.space_group_name_H-M   'P 1'
#
loop_
_entity.id
_entity.type
_entity.pdbx_description
1 polymer ?
#
loop_
_entity_poly.entity_id
_entity_poly.type
_entity_poly.pdbx_seq_one_letter_code
_entity_poly.pdbx_strand_id
1 'polypeptide(L)'
;LEVQKMQNQPYFNMLLTLSTHNPFLINNSKYYEQLFDKRLQSGQISASQKKWALENRKQLVSVLNLDDALQKFFENYKKRQDFNNTIFVITGDHSMPEIPFETKIDRYHVPLIIYSPLLKEAKRFKKRVSHFDLAPSILAYYRTNYKLYTPSSVAWIGKGLTNDDEDNNEETPLMETKDKLIDYVYRKYHFVDNQLFELQPNLDEDLINNESAKNDMTKRFNVFKAKNNRFYSSKKLLPDSVVSNFMNKKIPKP
;
A
#
# COMPACT_ATOMS: atom_id res chain seq x y z
N LEU A 1 11.86 19.54 3.54
CA LEU A 1 12.89 19.17 4.54
C LEU A 1 13.22 20.30 5.50
N GLU A 2 13.03 21.57 5.12
CA GLU A 2 13.31 22.73 5.98
C GLU A 2 12.57 22.72 7.33
N VAL A 3 11.43 22.04 7.42
CA VAL A 3 10.61 21.98 8.65
C VAL A 3 10.98 20.80 9.56
N GLN A 4 11.49 19.69 9.02
CA GLN A 4 11.76 18.48 9.79
C GLN A 4 13.22 18.45 10.28
N LYS A 5 13.44 18.80 11.55
CA LYS A 5 14.77 18.76 12.18
C LYS A 5 15.24 17.32 12.45
N MET A 6 16.56 17.12 12.50
CA MET A 6 17.15 15.87 12.98
C MET A 6 16.77 15.65 14.45
N GLN A 7 16.51 14.40 14.83
CA GLN A 7 16.15 14.01 16.18
C GLN A 7 17.23 13.08 16.74
N ASN A 8 17.50 13.21 18.03
CA ASN A 8 18.47 12.35 18.75
C ASN A 8 17.84 11.04 19.24
N GLN A 9 16.57 10.80 18.94
CA GLN A 9 15.81 9.61 19.32
C GLN A 9 15.10 9.03 18.08
N PRO A 10 14.84 7.71 18.04
CA PRO A 10 14.06 7.11 16.98
C PRO A 10 12.71 7.82 16.82
N TYR A 11 12.30 8.05 15.58
CA TYR A 11 11.04 8.72 15.27
C TYR A 11 10.36 8.08 14.07
N PHE A 12 9.06 8.32 13.98
CA PHE A 12 8.24 7.98 12.83
C PHE A 12 7.70 9.27 12.20
N ASN A 13 7.81 9.39 10.88
CA ASN A 13 7.22 10.48 10.12
C ASN A 13 6.42 9.93 8.95
N MET A 14 5.35 10.64 8.61
CA MET A 14 4.50 10.35 7.47
C MET A 14 4.41 11.60 6.61
N LEU A 15 4.69 11.44 5.32
CA LEU A 15 4.59 12.50 4.32
C LEU A 15 3.49 12.12 3.35
N LEU A 16 2.49 13.00 3.21
CA LEU A 16 1.42 12.84 2.24
C LEU A 16 1.66 13.80 1.07
N THR A 17 1.84 13.24 -0.13
CA THR A 17 1.98 14.02 -1.38
C THR A 17 0.60 14.34 -1.96
N LEU A 18 0.50 15.40 -2.77
CA LEU A 18 -0.79 15.88 -3.30
C LEU A 18 -0.82 16.11 -4.82
N SER A 19 0.34 16.19 -5.49
CA SER A 19 0.43 16.63 -6.88
C SER A 19 -0.23 15.68 -7.90
N THR A 20 -0.46 14.42 -7.51
CA THR A 20 -1.07 13.37 -8.34
C THR A 20 -2.58 13.23 -8.14
N HIS A 21 -3.25 14.26 -7.60
CA HIS A 21 -4.70 14.28 -7.40
C HIS A 21 -5.40 15.20 -8.41
N ASN A 22 -6.61 14.86 -8.82
CA ASN A 22 -7.48 15.69 -9.68
C ASN A 22 -7.63 17.12 -9.11
N PRO A 23 -7.47 18.20 -9.90
CA PRO A 23 -7.36 18.28 -11.36
C PRO A 23 -5.94 18.17 -11.95
N PHE A 24 -5.00 17.55 -11.24
CA PHE A 24 -3.62 17.28 -11.67
C PHE A 24 -2.82 18.56 -11.95
N LEU A 25 -3.04 19.58 -11.11
CA LEU A 25 -2.34 20.85 -11.21
C LEU A 25 -0.97 20.74 -10.55
N ILE A 26 0.07 20.96 -11.34
CA ILE A 26 1.46 20.91 -10.91
C ILE A 26 2.18 22.20 -11.26
N ASN A 27 3.18 22.56 -10.45
CA ASN A 27 4.10 23.63 -10.77
C ASN A 27 4.99 23.24 -11.95
N ASN A 28 5.39 24.21 -12.77
CA ASN A 28 6.24 24.00 -13.95
C ASN A 28 5.68 22.98 -14.95
N SER A 29 4.35 22.93 -15.12
CA SER A 29 3.68 21.96 -16.01
C SER A 29 4.33 21.85 -17.39
N LYS A 30 4.62 22.97 -18.05
CA LYS A 30 5.27 23.01 -19.37
C LYS A 30 6.56 22.20 -19.46
N TYR A 31 7.38 22.19 -18.40
CA TYR A 31 8.61 21.39 -18.36
C TYR A 31 8.31 19.88 -18.36
N TYR A 32 7.38 19.44 -17.51
CA TYR A 32 7.01 18.02 -17.40
C TYR A 32 6.23 17.53 -18.62
N GLU A 33 5.47 18.40 -19.26
CA GLU A 33 4.84 18.16 -20.55
C GLU A 33 5.86 17.89 -21.65
N GLN A 34 6.92 18.70 -21.74
CA GLN A 34 8.02 18.45 -22.67
C GLN A 34 8.77 17.15 -22.36
N LEU A 35 8.97 16.84 -21.07
CA LEU A 35 9.58 15.58 -20.65
C LEU A 35 8.71 14.38 -21.04
N PHE A 36 7.40 14.49 -20.89
CA PHE A 36 6.43 13.48 -21.32
C PHE A 36 6.52 13.25 -22.83
N ASP A 37 6.50 14.31 -23.63
CA ASP A 37 6.60 14.21 -25.09
C ASP A 37 7.94 13.57 -25.52
N LYS A 38 9.03 13.90 -24.83
CA LYS A 38 10.33 13.24 -25.04
C LYS A 38 10.30 11.75 -24.71
N ARG A 39 9.63 11.34 -23.62
CA ARG A 39 9.47 9.91 -23.27
C ARG A 39 8.62 9.17 -24.32
N LEU A 40 7.59 9.80 -24.89
CA LEU A 40 6.82 9.20 -25.99
C LEU A 40 7.66 8.94 -27.25
N GLN A 41 8.68 9.77 -27.48
CA GLN A 41 9.57 9.68 -28.64
C GLN A 41 10.81 8.81 -28.40
N SER A 42 11.02 8.28 -27.19
CA SER A 42 12.25 7.54 -26.83
C SER A 42 12.41 6.19 -27.52
N GLY A 43 11.34 5.66 -28.13
CA GLY A 43 11.32 4.31 -28.72
C GLY A 43 11.22 3.17 -27.69
N GLN A 44 11.10 3.48 -26.39
CA GLN A 44 11.05 2.48 -25.31
C GLN A 44 9.65 1.89 -25.06
N ILE A 45 8.62 2.49 -25.64
CA ILE A 45 7.22 2.08 -25.47
C ILE A 45 6.57 1.76 -26.81
N SER A 46 5.70 0.75 -26.81
CA SER A 46 4.96 0.27 -27.98
C SER A 46 3.98 1.32 -28.51
N ALA A 47 3.46 1.13 -29.72
CA ALA A 47 2.44 2.02 -30.28
C ALA A 47 1.16 2.07 -29.43
N SER A 48 0.74 0.93 -28.86
CA SER A 48 -0.42 0.88 -27.95
C SER A 48 -0.17 1.63 -26.65
N GLN A 49 1.02 1.47 -26.05
CA GLN A 49 1.41 2.21 -24.85
C GLN A 49 1.49 3.72 -25.11
N LYS A 50 1.95 4.16 -26.28
CA LYS A 50 1.95 5.58 -26.67
C LYS A 50 0.54 6.14 -26.73
N LYS A 51 -0.39 5.41 -27.36
CA LYS A 51 -1.80 5.82 -27.46
C LYS A 51 -2.42 5.96 -26.07
N TRP A 52 -2.29 4.93 -25.23
CA TRP A 52 -2.79 4.95 -23.86
C TRP A 52 -2.17 6.08 -23.03
N ALA A 53 -0.87 6.33 -23.19
CA ALA A 53 -0.20 7.42 -22.47
C ALA A 53 -0.74 8.79 -22.90
N LEU A 54 -1.01 8.99 -24.19
CA LEU A 54 -1.62 10.24 -24.69
C LEU A 54 -3.03 10.46 -24.14
N GLU A 55 -3.83 9.40 -24.04
CA GLU A 55 -5.18 9.45 -23.45
C GLU A 55 -5.15 9.81 -21.96
N ASN A 56 -4.09 9.42 -21.24
CA ASN A 56 -3.89 9.67 -19.81
C ASN A 56 -2.81 10.75 -19.53
N ARG A 57 -2.58 11.66 -20.48
CA ARG A 57 -1.44 12.60 -20.43
C ARG A 57 -1.37 13.42 -19.14
N LYS A 58 -2.49 13.96 -18.67
CA LYS A 58 -2.51 14.83 -17.47
C LYS A 58 -2.03 14.09 -16.22
N GLN A 59 -2.54 12.87 -16.03
CA GLN A 59 -2.20 11.99 -14.94
C GLN A 59 -0.71 11.63 -15.00
N LEU A 60 -0.23 11.17 -16.16
CA LEU A 60 1.16 10.75 -16.32
C LEU A 60 2.15 11.92 -16.20
N VAL A 61 1.80 13.12 -16.67
CA VAL A 61 2.60 14.35 -16.44
C VAL A 61 2.71 14.67 -14.94
N SER A 62 1.63 14.51 -14.17
CA SER A 62 1.69 14.68 -12.71
C SER A 62 2.57 13.63 -12.03
N VAL A 63 2.59 12.39 -12.53
CA VAL A 63 3.48 11.32 -12.05
C VAL A 63 4.95 11.66 -12.34
N LEU A 64 5.28 12.24 -13.50
CA LEU A 64 6.65 12.73 -13.77
C LEU A 64 7.09 13.81 -12.79
N ASN A 65 6.17 14.69 -12.38
CA ASN A 65 6.46 15.67 -11.35
C ASN A 65 6.68 15.03 -9.97
N LEU A 66 5.89 14.01 -9.60
CA LEU A 66 6.11 13.26 -8.36
C LEU A 66 7.46 12.53 -8.39
N ASP A 67 7.82 11.90 -9.50
CA ASP A 67 9.10 11.19 -9.70
C ASP A 67 10.30 12.12 -9.47
N ASP A 68 10.30 13.29 -10.11
CA ASP A 68 11.35 14.32 -9.92
C ASP A 68 11.35 14.89 -8.49
N ALA A 69 10.18 15.09 -7.88
CA ALA A 69 10.08 15.55 -6.49
C ALA A 69 10.66 14.52 -5.50
N LEU A 70 10.40 13.23 -5.72
CA LEU A 70 10.98 12.15 -4.92
C LEU A 70 12.50 12.06 -5.11
N GLN A 71 12.99 12.20 -6.35
CA GLN A 71 14.43 12.26 -6.62
C GLN A 71 15.08 13.39 -5.80
N LYS A 72 14.56 14.61 -5.89
CA LYS A 72 15.07 15.77 -5.14
C LYS A 72 14.95 15.59 -3.63
N PHE A 73 13.87 14.96 -3.16
CA PHE A 73 13.72 14.61 -1.74
C PHE A 73 14.85 13.71 -1.28
N PHE A 74 15.13 12.62 -2.00
CA PHE A 74 16.18 11.67 -1.63
C PHE A 74 17.59 12.24 -1.79
N GLU A 75 17.87 13.02 -2.84
CA GLU A 75 19.15 13.72 -3.02
C GLU A 75 19.45 14.66 -1.85
N ASN A 76 18.43 15.34 -1.31
CA ASN A 76 18.60 16.20 -0.15
C ASN A 76 18.61 15.41 1.16
N TYR A 77 17.78 14.38 1.31
CA TYR A 77 17.75 13.56 2.53
C TYR A 77 19.07 12.83 2.73
N LYS A 78 19.70 12.35 1.65
CA LYS A 78 21.04 11.70 1.67
C LYS A 78 22.12 12.53 2.35
N LYS A 79 21.95 13.85 2.46
CA LYS A 79 22.90 14.77 3.12
C LYS A 79 22.77 14.79 4.64
N ARG A 80 21.71 14.18 5.21
CA ARG A 80 21.47 14.16 6.65
C ARG A 80 22.24 13.04 7.34
N GLN A 81 22.64 13.25 8.58
CA GLN A 81 23.35 12.27 9.39
C GLN A 81 22.50 11.03 9.71
N ASP A 82 21.18 11.17 9.77
CA ASP A 82 20.23 10.09 10.07
C ASP A 82 19.85 9.23 8.85
N PHE A 83 20.26 9.61 7.63
CA PHE A 83 19.92 8.88 6.40
C PHE A 83 20.33 7.40 6.44
N ASN A 84 21.55 7.12 6.92
CA ASN A 84 22.09 5.76 6.99
C ASN A 84 21.33 4.85 7.98
N ASN A 85 20.50 5.42 8.85
CA ASN A 85 19.70 4.71 9.83
C ASN A 85 18.19 4.89 9.60
N THR A 86 17.79 5.25 8.38
CA THR A 86 16.38 5.49 8.02
C THR A 86 15.84 4.37 7.12
N ILE A 87 14.64 3.90 7.44
CA ILE A 87 13.83 3.04 6.56
C ILE A 87 12.73 3.89 5.96
N PHE A 88 12.67 3.92 4.63
CA PHE A 88 11.63 4.58 3.87
C PHE A 88 10.64 3.53 3.36
N VAL A 89 9.35 3.78 3.58
CA VAL A 89 8.26 3.01 2.98
C VAL A 89 7.50 3.97 2.08
N ILE A 90 7.48 3.68 0.79
CA ILE A 90 6.84 4.51 -0.25
C ILE A 90 5.71 3.68 -0.84
N THR A 91 4.48 4.19 -0.76
CA THR A 91 3.31 3.52 -1.32
C THR A 91 2.28 4.52 -1.82
N GLY A 92 1.38 4.07 -2.70
CA GLY A 92 0.18 4.84 -3.03
C GLY A 92 -0.89 4.63 -1.97
N ASP A 93 -1.70 5.64 -1.71
CA ASP A 93 -2.88 5.54 -0.85
C ASP A 93 -4.04 4.84 -1.58
N HIS A 94 -4.20 5.10 -2.88
CA HIS A 94 -5.11 4.39 -3.78
C HIS A 94 -4.67 4.51 -5.25
N SER A 95 -5.26 3.70 -6.15
CA SER A 95 -5.06 3.86 -7.61
C SER A 95 -5.82 5.10 -8.14
N MET A 96 -5.38 5.66 -9.27
CA MET A 96 -6.07 6.80 -9.91
C MET A 96 -7.33 6.33 -10.63
N PRO A 97 -8.55 6.67 -10.17
CA PRO A 97 -9.79 6.26 -10.83
C PRO A 97 -9.98 6.88 -12.21
N GLU A 98 -9.26 7.96 -12.53
CA GLU A 98 -9.30 8.61 -13.84
C GLU A 98 -8.56 7.81 -14.92
N ILE A 99 -7.70 6.87 -14.54
CA ILE A 99 -7.03 5.95 -15.45
C ILE A 99 -7.89 4.68 -15.55
N PRO A 100 -8.28 4.23 -16.77
CA PRO A 100 -9.04 3.00 -16.93
C PRO A 100 -8.32 1.79 -16.32
N PHE A 101 -9.04 1.01 -15.53
CA PHE A 101 -8.56 -0.26 -14.99
C PHE A 101 -8.75 -1.37 -16.02
N GLU A 102 -7.79 -2.30 -16.12
CA GLU A 102 -7.89 -3.45 -17.03
C GLU A 102 -8.75 -4.56 -16.40
N THR A 103 -8.58 -4.78 -15.10
CA THR A 103 -9.32 -5.73 -14.26
C THR A 103 -9.97 -5.03 -13.06
N LYS A 104 -10.81 -5.73 -12.29
CA LYS A 104 -11.39 -5.18 -11.06
C LYS A 104 -10.35 -5.06 -9.95
N ILE A 105 -9.40 -6.01 -9.87
CA ILE A 105 -8.37 -5.98 -8.83
C ILE A 105 -7.36 -4.83 -9.01
N ASP A 106 -7.15 -4.34 -10.25
CA ASP A 106 -6.26 -3.20 -10.55
C ASP A 106 -6.62 -1.92 -9.79
N ARG A 107 -7.90 -1.74 -9.45
CA ARG A 107 -8.40 -0.62 -8.63
C ARG A 107 -7.64 -0.48 -7.30
N TYR A 108 -7.12 -1.58 -6.77
CA TYR A 108 -6.46 -1.63 -5.46
C TYR A 108 -4.94 -1.75 -5.55
N HIS A 109 -4.39 -1.87 -6.76
CA HIS A 109 -2.96 -2.10 -6.95
C HIS A 109 -2.17 -0.79 -6.89
N VAL A 110 -1.45 -0.60 -5.78
CA VAL A 110 -0.57 0.54 -5.55
C VAL A 110 0.89 0.07 -5.40
N PRO A 111 1.88 0.91 -5.72
CA PRO A 111 3.28 0.56 -5.48
C PRO A 111 3.53 0.32 -3.98
N LEU A 112 4.43 -0.58 -3.65
CA LEU A 112 5.02 -0.70 -2.32
C LEU A 112 6.54 -0.85 -2.48
N ILE A 113 7.27 0.18 -2.11
CA ILE A 113 8.73 0.23 -2.20
C ILE A 113 9.27 0.46 -0.79
N ILE A 114 10.15 -0.45 -0.35
CA ILE A 114 10.94 -0.28 0.87
C ILE A 114 12.35 0.09 0.45
N TYR A 115 12.84 1.22 0.94
CA TYR A 115 14.18 1.72 0.65
C TYR A 115 14.92 2.03 1.94
N SER A 116 16.16 1.59 2.06
CA SER A 116 17.06 1.96 3.14
C SER A 116 18.51 1.70 2.74
N PRO A 117 19.47 2.54 3.17
CA PRO A 117 20.90 2.21 3.08
C PRO A 117 21.29 0.93 3.83
N LEU A 118 20.43 0.45 4.75
CA LEU A 118 20.63 -0.78 5.52
C LEU A 118 20.19 -2.06 4.80
N LEU A 119 19.55 -1.94 3.62
CA LEU A 119 19.18 -3.12 2.84
C LEU A 119 20.44 -3.84 2.36
N LYS A 120 20.52 -5.15 2.59
CA LYS A 120 21.65 -5.99 2.18
C LYS A 120 21.73 -6.17 0.67
N GLU A 121 20.57 -6.24 0.02
CA GLU A 121 20.42 -6.40 -1.41
C GLU A 121 19.09 -5.81 -1.89
N ALA A 122 19.00 -5.50 -3.17
CA ALA A 122 17.73 -5.17 -3.81
C ALA A 122 16.96 -6.46 -4.13
N LYS A 123 15.70 -6.54 -3.72
CA LYS A 123 14.83 -7.69 -4.00
C LYS A 123 13.45 -7.21 -4.42
N ARG A 124 12.83 -7.94 -5.34
CA ARG A 124 11.41 -7.82 -5.68
C ARG A 124 10.70 -9.03 -5.08
N PHE A 125 9.68 -8.79 -4.24
CA PHE A 125 8.76 -9.82 -3.81
C PHE A 125 7.54 -9.85 -4.75
N LYS A 126 6.98 -11.03 -4.94
CA LYS A 126 5.82 -11.29 -5.80
C LYS A 126 4.56 -11.61 -4.99
N LYS A 127 4.72 -11.89 -3.70
CA LYS A 127 3.60 -12.16 -2.80
C LYS A 127 2.61 -11.01 -2.81
N ARG A 128 1.32 -11.35 -2.90
CA ARG A 128 0.24 -10.38 -2.78
C ARG A 128 0.13 -9.96 -1.32
N VAL A 129 0.09 -8.66 -1.09
CA VAL A 129 0.04 -8.06 0.24
C VAL A 129 -0.93 -6.87 0.22
N SER A 130 -1.31 -6.39 1.40
CA SER A 130 -2.20 -5.24 1.55
C SER A 130 -1.60 -4.19 2.46
N HIS A 131 -2.19 -3.00 2.51
CA HIS A 131 -1.80 -1.99 3.51
C HIS A 131 -2.00 -2.49 4.95
N PHE A 132 -2.87 -3.47 5.21
CA PHE A 132 -3.02 -4.06 6.54
C PHE A 132 -1.74 -4.75 7.02
N ASP A 133 -0.86 -5.14 6.11
CA ASP A 133 0.36 -5.88 6.42
C ASP A 133 1.54 -4.97 6.77
N LEU A 134 1.47 -3.66 6.52
CA LEU A 134 2.59 -2.75 6.78
C LEU A 134 2.89 -2.60 8.27
N ALA A 135 1.86 -2.27 9.07
CA ALA A 135 2.01 -2.10 10.51
C ALA A 135 2.58 -3.37 11.21
N PRO A 136 1.97 -4.56 11.06
CA PRO A 136 2.51 -5.78 11.68
C PRO A 136 3.95 -6.09 11.23
N SER A 137 4.31 -5.81 9.97
CA SER A 137 5.67 -6.03 9.46
C SER A 137 6.71 -5.14 10.13
N ILE A 138 6.41 -3.84 10.21
CA ILE A 138 7.32 -2.87 10.81
C ILE A 138 7.52 -3.18 12.29
N LEU A 139 6.44 -3.45 13.03
CA LEU A 139 6.52 -3.82 14.44
C LEU A 139 7.25 -5.15 14.64
N ALA A 140 7.00 -6.17 13.82
CA ALA A 140 7.71 -7.44 13.88
C ALA A 140 9.22 -7.25 13.62
N TYR A 141 9.59 -6.46 12.61
CA TYR A 141 10.99 -6.13 12.32
C TYR A 141 11.68 -5.48 13.52
N TYR A 142 11.09 -4.44 14.12
CA TYR A 142 11.69 -3.76 15.26
C TYR A 142 11.74 -4.62 16.54
N ARG A 143 10.68 -5.41 16.79
CA ARG A 143 10.65 -6.36 17.89
C ARG A 143 11.77 -7.39 17.78
N THR A 144 11.95 -7.99 16.60
CA THR A 144 12.91 -9.07 16.38
C THR A 144 14.35 -8.56 16.34
N ASN A 145 14.61 -7.44 15.66
CA ASN A 145 15.98 -6.99 15.39
C ASN A 145 16.50 -5.97 16.42
N TYR A 146 15.60 -5.20 17.04
CA TYR A 146 15.97 -4.11 17.96
C TYR A 146 15.35 -4.27 19.35
N LYS A 147 14.68 -5.40 19.61
CA LYS A 147 14.02 -5.70 20.89
C LYS A 147 13.04 -4.61 21.32
N LEU A 148 12.44 -3.91 20.35
CA LEU A 148 11.42 -2.90 20.63
C LEU A 148 10.26 -3.56 21.37
N TYR A 149 9.86 -2.95 22.49
CA TYR A 149 8.70 -3.43 23.22
C TYR A 149 7.41 -3.09 22.45
N THR A 150 6.70 -4.12 22.00
CA THR A 150 5.45 -3.97 21.25
C THR A 150 4.27 -4.57 22.03
N PRO A 151 3.02 -4.14 21.78
CA PRO A 151 1.85 -4.78 22.38
C PRO A 151 1.79 -6.28 22.05
N SER A 152 1.39 -7.11 23.03
CA SER A 152 1.13 -8.54 22.83
C SER A 152 -0.24 -8.82 22.21
N SER A 153 -1.12 -7.82 22.20
CA SER A 153 -2.47 -7.88 21.64
C SER A 153 -2.72 -6.60 20.86
N VAL A 154 -3.33 -6.75 19.68
CA VAL A 154 -3.44 -5.70 18.65
C VAL A 154 -4.78 -5.83 17.93
N ALA A 155 -5.24 -4.75 17.30
CA ALA A 155 -6.54 -4.70 16.62
C ALA A 155 -6.45 -4.73 15.08
N TRP A 156 -5.24 -4.73 14.51
CA TRP A 156 -5.09 -4.85 13.06
C TRP A 156 -5.42 -6.27 12.60
N ILE A 157 -5.90 -6.37 11.36
CA ILE A 157 -6.32 -7.64 10.74
C ILE A 157 -5.23 -8.27 9.86
N GLY A 158 -4.25 -7.47 9.41
CA GLY A 158 -3.12 -7.96 8.63
C GLY A 158 -2.17 -8.81 9.46
N LYS A 159 -1.44 -9.68 8.77
CA LYS A 159 -0.50 -10.63 9.39
C LYS A 159 0.95 -10.25 9.18
N GLY A 160 1.22 -9.33 8.26
CA GLY A 160 2.56 -8.90 7.90
C GLY A 160 3.03 -9.47 6.57
N LEU A 161 4.09 -8.87 6.04
CA LEU A 161 4.80 -9.28 4.85
C LEU A 161 5.51 -10.59 5.14
N THR A 162 5.40 -11.53 4.21
CA THR A 162 5.92 -12.90 4.30
C THR A 162 6.66 -13.25 3.02
N ASN A 163 7.34 -14.40 3.00
CA ASN A 163 8.12 -14.80 1.82
C ASN A 163 7.24 -15.24 0.65
N ASP A 164 7.79 -15.20 -0.56
CA ASP A 164 7.05 -15.51 -1.81
C ASP A 164 6.57 -16.97 -1.91
N ASP A 165 7.18 -17.88 -1.16
CA ASP A 165 6.84 -19.30 -1.09
C ASP A 165 5.69 -19.62 -0.13
N GLU A 166 5.32 -18.68 0.73
CA GLU A 166 4.19 -18.86 1.64
C GLU A 166 2.86 -18.62 0.94
N ASP A 167 1.90 -19.53 1.13
CA ASP A 167 0.54 -19.40 0.60
C ASP A 167 -0.13 -18.07 1.00
N ASN A 168 -0.88 -17.48 0.06
CA ASN A 168 -1.70 -16.29 0.29
C ASN A 168 -2.99 -16.64 1.07
N ASN A 169 -2.89 -17.07 2.32
CA ASN A 169 -4.06 -17.43 3.13
C ASN A 169 -4.64 -16.24 3.93
N GLU A 170 -4.25 -15.02 3.57
CA GLU A 170 -4.75 -13.77 4.15
C GLU A 170 -6.14 -13.42 3.63
N GLU A 171 -6.97 -12.90 4.53
CA GLU A 171 -8.31 -12.40 4.23
C GLU A 171 -8.24 -10.88 4.03
N THR A 172 -8.48 -10.42 2.80
CA THR A 172 -8.34 -9.01 2.43
C THR A 172 -9.68 -8.46 1.95
N PRO A 173 -10.48 -7.88 2.85
CA PRO A 173 -11.67 -7.12 2.47
C PRO A 173 -11.27 -5.82 1.78
N LEU A 174 -11.90 -5.53 0.65
CA LEU A 174 -11.59 -4.39 -0.20
C LEU A 174 -12.84 -3.53 -0.36
N MET A 175 -12.65 -2.21 -0.28
CA MET A 175 -13.72 -1.22 -0.27
C MET A 175 -13.64 -0.41 -1.57
N GLU A 176 -14.61 -0.59 -2.47
CA GLU A 176 -14.59 0.00 -3.81
C GLU A 176 -14.80 1.53 -3.75
N THR A 177 -15.71 1.96 -2.89
CA THR A 177 -16.00 3.38 -2.59
C THR A 177 -16.22 3.54 -1.08
N LYS A 178 -16.31 4.78 -0.58
CA LYS A 178 -16.44 5.12 0.86
C LYS A 178 -17.59 4.44 1.60
N ASP A 179 -18.55 3.88 0.89
CA ASP A 179 -19.74 3.21 1.39
C ASP A 179 -19.94 1.78 0.83
N LYS A 180 -19.08 1.32 -0.08
CA LYS A 180 -19.31 0.08 -0.83
C LYS A 180 -18.24 -0.97 -0.54
N LEU A 181 -18.55 -1.83 0.44
CA LEU A 181 -17.76 -2.99 0.83
C LEU A 181 -18.31 -4.25 0.14
N ILE A 182 -17.92 -4.45 -1.11
CA ILE A 182 -18.40 -5.55 -1.97
C ILE A 182 -17.30 -6.49 -2.47
N ASP A 183 -16.03 -6.16 -2.19
CA ASP A 183 -14.87 -6.88 -2.70
C ASP A 183 -14.18 -7.63 -1.54
N TYR A 184 -13.74 -8.85 -1.82
CA TYR A 184 -13.09 -9.71 -0.84
C TYR A 184 -12.10 -10.65 -1.51
N VAL A 185 -10.85 -10.63 -1.07
CA VAL A 185 -9.79 -11.51 -1.56
C VAL A 185 -9.42 -12.53 -0.48
N TYR A 186 -9.32 -13.78 -0.89
CA TYR A 186 -8.79 -14.86 -0.06
C TYR A 186 -8.18 -15.93 -0.96
N ARG A 187 -6.95 -16.36 -0.68
CA ARG A 187 -6.19 -17.25 -1.57
C ARG A 187 -6.05 -16.65 -2.96
N LYS A 188 -6.37 -17.43 -3.98
CA LYS A 188 -6.40 -17.01 -5.38
C LYS A 188 -7.77 -16.50 -5.80
N TYR A 189 -8.73 -16.32 -4.89
CA TYR A 189 -10.07 -15.89 -5.26
C TYR A 189 -10.27 -14.41 -4.94
N HIS A 190 -10.83 -13.69 -5.90
CA HIS A 190 -11.35 -12.34 -5.73
C HIS A 190 -12.86 -12.38 -5.93
N PHE A 191 -13.61 -12.12 -4.86
CA PHE A 191 -15.07 -12.08 -4.88
C PHE A 191 -15.51 -10.63 -4.98
N VAL A 192 -16.30 -10.30 -6.02
CA VAL A 192 -16.79 -8.94 -6.27
C VAL A 192 -18.27 -9.00 -6.59
N ASP A 193 -19.11 -8.41 -5.74
CA ASP A 193 -20.56 -8.26 -5.98
C ASP A 193 -21.23 -9.54 -6.52
N ASN A 194 -21.08 -10.65 -5.79
CA ASN A 194 -21.61 -11.97 -6.14
C ASN A 194 -21.00 -12.64 -7.39
N GLN A 195 -19.94 -12.08 -7.95
CA GLN A 195 -19.10 -12.69 -8.97
C GLN A 195 -17.81 -13.22 -8.34
N LEU A 196 -17.24 -14.27 -8.93
CA LEU A 196 -16.00 -14.90 -8.46
C LEU A 196 -14.97 -14.87 -9.58
N PHE A 197 -13.80 -14.32 -9.26
CA PHE A 197 -12.65 -14.26 -10.15
C PHE A 197 -11.50 -15.09 -9.55
N GLU A 198 -10.69 -15.69 -10.42
CA GLU A 198 -9.43 -16.31 -10.05
C GLU A 198 -8.27 -15.37 -10.38
N LEU A 199 -7.52 -14.98 -9.34
CA LEU A 199 -6.33 -14.14 -9.44
C LEU A 199 -5.14 -14.95 -9.91
N GLN A 200 -4.51 -14.47 -10.98
CA GLN A 200 -3.28 -15.00 -11.53
C GLN A 200 -2.04 -14.42 -10.83
N PRO A 201 -0.84 -15.03 -10.96
CA PRO A 201 0.38 -14.53 -10.31
C PRO A 201 0.82 -13.13 -10.74
N ASN A 202 0.41 -12.68 -11.93
CA ASN A 202 0.62 -11.32 -12.43
C ASN A 202 -0.43 -10.30 -11.93
N LEU A 203 -1.33 -10.72 -11.04
CA LEU A 203 -2.49 -9.94 -10.56
C LEU A 203 -3.53 -9.62 -11.64
N ASP A 204 -3.51 -10.36 -12.74
CA ASP A 204 -4.66 -10.42 -13.66
C ASP A 204 -5.75 -11.33 -13.06
N GLU A 205 -6.95 -11.30 -13.62
CA GLU A 205 -8.06 -12.09 -13.10
C GLU A 205 -9.03 -12.60 -14.17
N ASP A 206 -9.45 -13.85 -14.01
CA ASP A 206 -10.43 -14.49 -14.88
C ASP A 206 -11.74 -14.71 -14.15
N LEU A 207 -12.87 -14.39 -14.78
CA LEU A 207 -14.18 -14.74 -14.25
C LEU A 207 -14.35 -16.26 -14.26
N ILE A 208 -14.70 -16.86 -13.11
CA ILE A 208 -14.88 -18.30 -12.97
C ILE A 208 -16.27 -18.66 -12.45
N ASN A 209 -16.74 -19.84 -12.84
CA ASN A 209 -17.95 -20.44 -12.29
C ASN A 209 -17.60 -21.61 -11.36
N ASN A 210 -17.48 -21.33 -10.07
CA ASN A 210 -17.22 -22.32 -9.03
C ASN A 210 -18.10 -22.04 -7.81
N GLU A 211 -19.26 -22.69 -7.75
CA GLU A 211 -20.25 -22.49 -6.69
C GLU A 211 -19.72 -22.82 -5.29
N SER A 212 -18.88 -23.87 -5.16
CA SER A 212 -18.30 -24.23 -3.87
C SER A 212 -17.37 -23.13 -3.34
N ALA A 213 -16.47 -22.62 -4.19
CA ALA A 213 -15.55 -21.55 -3.82
C ALA A 213 -16.32 -20.24 -3.55
N LYS A 214 -17.31 -19.93 -4.38
CA LYS A 214 -18.19 -18.76 -4.21
C LYS A 214 -18.93 -18.78 -2.87
N ASN A 215 -19.46 -19.93 -2.47
CA ASN A 215 -20.12 -20.11 -1.17
C ASN A 215 -19.16 -19.95 0.01
N ASP A 216 -17.93 -20.47 -0.08
CA ASP A 216 -16.89 -20.26 0.95
C ASP A 216 -16.51 -18.77 1.07
N MET A 217 -16.25 -18.11 -0.07
CA MET A 217 -15.96 -16.67 -0.13
C MET A 217 -17.08 -15.83 0.48
N THR A 218 -18.34 -16.13 0.12
CA THR A 218 -19.52 -15.44 0.65
C THR A 218 -19.63 -15.60 2.18
N LYS A 219 -19.42 -16.83 2.68
CA LYS A 219 -19.47 -17.10 4.13
C LYS A 219 -18.38 -16.32 4.88
N ARG A 220 -17.13 -16.36 4.40
CA ARG A 220 -16.01 -15.63 5.00
C ARG A 220 -16.24 -14.13 5.01
N PHE A 221 -16.67 -13.59 3.87
CA PHE A 221 -16.92 -12.16 3.76
C PHE A 221 -18.07 -11.71 4.68
N ASN A 222 -19.12 -12.51 4.82
CA ASN A 222 -20.21 -12.24 5.76
C ASN A 222 -19.73 -12.27 7.23
N VAL A 223 -18.80 -13.17 7.58
CA VAL A 223 -18.16 -13.15 8.90
C VAL A 223 -17.38 -11.86 9.12
N PHE A 224 -16.61 -11.39 8.13
CA PHE A 224 -15.94 -10.10 8.22
C PHE A 224 -16.93 -8.94 8.39
N LYS A 225 -17.99 -8.88 7.56
CA LYS A 225 -19.03 -7.86 7.66
C LYS A 225 -19.73 -7.86 9.01
N ALA A 226 -20.03 -9.04 9.57
CA ALA A 226 -20.62 -9.17 10.90
C ALA A 226 -19.69 -8.62 12.01
N LYS A 227 -18.39 -8.91 11.93
CA LYS A 227 -17.38 -8.33 12.86
C LYS A 227 -17.34 -6.81 12.74
N ASN A 228 -17.33 -6.29 11.52
CA ASN A 228 -17.31 -4.84 11.26
C ASN A 228 -18.58 -4.16 11.79
N ASN A 229 -19.76 -4.74 11.55
CA ASN A 229 -21.04 -4.23 12.07
C ASN A 229 -21.09 -4.22 13.60
N ARG A 230 -20.51 -5.23 14.26
CA ARG A 230 -20.36 -5.26 15.72
C ARG A 230 -19.46 -4.14 16.22
N PHE A 231 -18.38 -3.83 15.50
CA PHE A 231 -17.54 -2.68 15.83
C PHE A 231 -18.33 -1.37 15.70
N TYR A 232 -19.06 -1.16 14.60
CA TYR A 232 -19.89 0.04 14.42
C TYR A 232 -20.93 0.25 15.53
N SER A 233 -21.57 -0.83 15.98
CA SER A 233 -22.59 -0.73 17.03
C SER A 233 -22.00 -0.57 18.44
N SER A 234 -20.91 -1.28 18.74
CA SER A 234 -20.31 -1.25 20.09
C SER A 234 -19.30 -0.14 20.30
N LYS A 235 -18.68 0.37 19.22
CA LYS A 235 -17.52 1.29 19.22
C LYS A 235 -16.34 0.79 20.05
N LYS A 236 -16.20 -0.54 20.22
CA LYS A 236 -15.12 -1.18 20.98
C LYS A 236 -14.25 -2.04 20.07
N LEU A 237 -12.96 -1.72 19.98
CA LEU A 237 -11.96 -2.50 19.22
C LEU A 237 -11.20 -3.50 20.10
N LEU A 238 -10.80 -3.07 21.29
CA LEU A 238 -10.07 -3.87 22.28
C LEU A 238 -10.63 -3.59 23.68
N PRO A 239 -10.49 -4.51 24.63
CA PRO A 239 -10.75 -4.21 26.03
C PRO A 239 -9.81 -3.10 26.55
N ASP A 240 -10.33 -2.15 27.34
CA ASP A 240 -9.54 -1.05 27.91
C ASP A 240 -8.34 -1.57 28.71
N SER A 241 -8.49 -2.71 29.38
CA SER A 241 -7.42 -3.37 30.13
C SER A 241 -6.20 -3.71 29.26
N VAL A 242 -6.38 -4.03 27.98
CA VAL A 242 -5.25 -4.28 27.05
C VAL A 242 -4.43 -3.01 26.85
N VAL A 243 -5.11 -1.87 26.64
CA VAL A 243 -4.47 -0.57 26.43
C VAL A 243 -3.81 -0.09 27.73
N SER A 244 -4.53 -0.10 28.85
CA SER A 244 -4.01 0.33 30.15
C SER A 244 -2.80 -0.51 30.58
N ASN A 245 -2.84 -1.83 30.42
CA ASN A 245 -1.73 -2.70 30.77
C ASN A 245 -0.49 -2.44 29.91
N PHE A 246 -0.67 -2.11 28.62
CA PHE A 246 0.46 -1.74 27.76
C PHE A 246 1.08 -0.40 28.20
N MET A 247 0.26 0.64 28.42
CA MET A 247 0.72 1.98 28.78
C MET A 247 1.36 2.03 30.17
N ASN A 248 0.88 1.22 31.11
CA ASN A 248 1.41 1.16 32.48
C ASN A 248 2.67 0.29 32.61
N LYS A 249 3.04 -0.45 31.56
CA LYS A 249 4.21 -1.31 31.63
C LYS A 249 5.47 -0.46 31.64
N LYS A 250 6.33 -0.65 32.64
CA LYS A 250 7.66 -0.07 32.66
C LYS A 250 8.49 -0.70 31.54
N ILE A 251 8.62 0.01 30.43
CA ILE A 251 9.51 -0.36 29.34
C ILE A 251 10.93 0.00 29.79
N PRO A 252 11.86 -0.96 29.91
CA PRO A 252 13.26 -0.64 30.17
C PRO A 252 13.75 0.32 29.08
N LYS A 253 14.42 1.41 29.47
CA LYS A 253 15.09 2.25 28.47
C LYS A 253 16.19 1.40 27.80
N PRO A 254 16.36 1.52 26.48
CA PRO A 254 17.44 0.84 25.77
C PRO A 254 18.82 1.24 26.30
#